data_AF-A0A822D408-F1
#
_entry.id   AF-A0A822D408-F1
#
_cell.length_a   1.000
_cell.length_b   1.000
_cell.length_c   1.000
_cell.angle_alpha   90.00
_cell.angle_beta   90.00
_cell.angle_gamma   90.00
#
_symmetry.space_group_name_H-M   'P 1'
#
loop_
_entity.id
_entity.type
_entity.pdbx_description
1 polymer ?
#
loop_
_entity_poly.entity_id
_entity_poly.type
_entity_poly.pdbx_seq_one_letter_code
_entity_poly.pdbx_strand_id
1 'polypeptide(L)'
;LNTLYVLEDACQNSSFAYEIFRLGGIITIINSMCLDHIGIQECCLILLKLLLFRRARRVIRRFGGISKLISLLDELNENLIENNQIISYIFQVFLLLCKSEKNKYVCIRYGIGKILIKIILNISNDVSTPIISFFAILLQI
;
A
#
# COMPACT_ATOMS: atom_id res chain seq x y z
N LEU A 1 -7.79 -14.50 19.31
CA LEU A 1 -7.30 -14.76 17.92
C LEU A 1 -7.61 -13.53 17.09
N ASN A 2 -6.59 -12.82 16.59
CA ASN A 2 -6.80 -11.64 15.75
C ASN A 2 -7.36 -12.11 14.39
N THR A 3 -8.58 -11.72 14.05
CA THR A 3 -9.30 -12.21 12.84
C THR A 3 -8.56 -11.85 11.56
N LEU A 4 -7.84 -10.73 11.53
CA LEU A 4 -7.02 -10.32 10.38
C LEU A 4 -5.80 -11.20 10.16
N TYR A 5 -5.19 -11.72 11.23
CA TYR A 5 -4.05 -12.64 11.11
C TYR A 5 -4.48 -13.94 10.43
N VAL A 6 -5.63 -14.49 10.80
CA VAL A 6 -6.20 -15.69 10.15
C VAL A 6 -6.53 -15.42 8.68
N LEU A 7 -7.08 -14.24 8.38
CA LEU A 7 -7.37 -13.83 7.00
C LEU A 7 -6.10 -13.67 6.17
N GLU A 8 -5.05 -13.09 6.76
CA GLU A 8 -3.74 -12.91 6.16
C GLU A 8 -3.12 -14.26 5.81
N ASP A 9 -3.08 -15.20 6.75
CA ASP A 9 -2.58 -16.55 6.53
C ASP A 9 -3.38 -17.28 5.44
N ALA A 10 -4.72 -17.21 5.48
CA ALA A 10 -5.57 -17.83 4.46
C ALA A 10 -5.32 -17.27 3.04
N CYS A 11 -4.96 -15.99 2.91
CA CYS A 11 -4.62 -15.37 1.62
C CYS A 11 -3.33 -15.92 1.01
N GLN A 12 -2.50 -16.70 1.73
CA GLN A 12 -1.37 -17.41 1.11
C GLN A 12 -1.85 -18.40 0.04
N ASN A 13 -3.08 -18.91 0.17
CA ASN A 13 -3.72 -19.68 -0.88
C ASN A 13 -4.26 -18.74 -1.99
N SER A 14 -3.71 -18.86 -3.19
CA SER A 14 -4.07 -18.03 -4.34
C SER A 14 -5.54 -18.15 -4.75
N SER A 15 -6.17 -19.31 -4.55
CA SER A 15 -7.59 -19.51 -4.83
C SER A 15 -8.44 -18.72 -3.83
N PHE A 16 -8.11 -18.79 -2.54
CA PHE A 16 -8.80 -18.03 -1.50
C PHE A 16 -8.63 -16.51 -1.68
N ALA A 17 -7.40 -16.06 -1.98
CA ALA A 17 -7.13 -14.66 -2.31
C ALA A 17 -7.95 -14.17 -3.52
N TYR A 18 -8.10 -15.02 -4.54
CA TYR A 18 -8.94 -14.71 -5.70
C TYR A 18 -10.42 -14.59 -5.32
N GLU A 19 -10.93 -15.45 -4.44
CA GLU A 19 -12.31 -15.36 -3.93
C GLU A 19 -12.56 -14.03 -3.20
N ILE A 20 -11.66 -13.62 -2.31
CA ILE A 20 -11.73 -12.30 -1.64
C ILE A 20 -11.78 -11.17 -2.66
N PHE A 21 -10.89 -11.21 -3.66
CA PHE A 21 -10.90 -10.23 -4.74
C PHE A 21 -12.24 -10.21 -5.47
N ARG A 22 -12.78 -11.39 -5.82
CA ARG A 22 -14.05 -11.52 -6.56
C ARG A 22 -15.23 -10.98 -5.77
N LEU A 23 -15.24 -11.16 -4.45
CA LEU A 23 -16.28 -10.65 -3.54
C LEU A 23 -16.14 -9.15 -3.24
N GLY A 24 -15.16 -8.45 -3.82
CA GLY A 24 -14.98 -7.00 -3.64
C GLY A 24 -14.19 -6.61 -2.38
N GLY A 25 -13.56 -7.58 -1.70
CA GLY A 25 -12.89 -7.36 -0.41
C GLY A 25 -11.76 -6.33 -0.42
N ILE A 26 -11.19 -6.00 -1.59
CA ILE A 26 -10.10 -5.03 -1.73
C ILE A 26 -10.45 -3.67 -1.12
N ILE A 27 -11.62 -3.12 -1.44
CA ILE A 27 -11.97 -1.76 -0.99
C ILE A 27 -12.30 -1.77 0.50
N THR A 28 -12.91 -2.84 1.00
CA THR A 28 -13.13 -3.04 2.43
C THR A 28 -11.80 -3.05 3.19
N ILE A 29 -10.81 -3.81 2.73
CA ILE A 29 -9.47 -3.87 3.34
C ILE A 29 -8.81 -2.49 3.36
N ILE A 30 -8.87 -1.74 2.24
CA ILE A 30 -8.32 -0.38 2.18
C ILE A 30 -9.04 0.56 3.14
N ASN A 31 -10.36 0.47 3.27
CA ASN A 31 -11.11 1.30 4.20
C ASN A 31 -10.74 0.97 5.65
N SER A 32 -10.66 -0.32 6.00
CA SER A 32 -10.30 -0.74 7.36
C SER A 32 -8.92 -0.24 7.78
N MET A 33 -7.92 -0.24 6.88
CA MET A 33 -6.59 0.26 7.21
C MET A 33 -6.48 1.79 7.14
N CYS A 34 -7.15 2.46 6.19
CA CYS A 34 -6.95 3.90 5.94
C CYS A 34 -7.95 4.79 6.66
N LEU A 35 -9.11 4.28 7.08
CA LEU A 35 -10.15 5.05 7.76
C LEU A 35 -10.28 4.62 9.23
N ASP A 36 -10.23 3.31 9.48
CA ASP A 36 -10.43 2.77 10.84
C ASP A 36 -9.10 2.48 11.56
N HIS A 37 -7.96 2.61 10.86
CA HIS A 37 -6.61 2.27 11.35
C HIS A 37 -6.48 0.85 11.94
N ILE A 38 -7.28 -0.09 11.45
CA ILE A 38 -7.31 -1.47 11.94
C ILE A 38 -6.27 -2.30 11.19
N GLY A 39 -5.34 -2.92 11.94
CA GLY A 39 -4.43 -3.95 11.43
C GLY A 39 -3.71 -3.56 10.14
N ILE A 40 -3.15 -2.34 10.11
CA ILE A 40 -2.59 -1.73 8.88
C ILE A 40 -1.55 -2.65 8.23
N GLN A 41 -0.71 -3.28 9.04
CA GLN A 41 0.31 -4.22 8.56
C GLN A 41 -0.33 -5.46 7.91
N GLU A 42 -1.28 -6.11 8.59
CA GLU A 42 -1.99 -7.29 8.07
C GLU A 42 -2.76 -6.96 6.78
N CYS A 43 -3.41 -5.80 6.75
CA CYS A 43 -4.08 -5.29 5.56
C CYS A 43 -3.09 -5.09 4.39
N CYS A 44 -1.90 -4.54 4.65
CA CYS A 44 -0.86 -4.42 3.63
C CYS A 44 -0.43 -5.79 3.10
N LEU A 45 -0.18 -6.77 3.99
CA LEU A 45 0.21 -8.13 3.62
C LEU A 45 -0.86 -8.83 2.77
N ILE A 46 -2.14 -8.67 3.11
CA ILE A 46 -3.26 -9.16 2.28
C ILE A 46 -3.27 -8.45 0.93
N LEU A 47 -3.16 -7.11 0.91
CA LEU A 47 -3.16 -6.34 -0.33
C LEU A 47 -2.01 -6.73 -1.27
N LEU A 48 -0.83 -7.03 -0.74
CA LEU A 48 0.32 -7.50 -1.53
C LEU A 48 -0.03 -8.78 -2.31
N LYS A 49 -0.72 -9.73 -1.67
CA LYS A 49 -1.19 -10.98 -2.30
C LYS A 49 -2.25 -10.68 -3.37
N LEU A 50 -3.23 -9.82 -3.06
CA LEU A 50 -4.30 -9.45 -4.00
C LEU A 50 -3.76 -8.65 -5.21
N LEU A 51 -2.74 -7.83 -5.01
CA LEU A 51 -2.14 -6.97 -6.05
C LEU A 51 -1.40 -7.74 -7.14
N LEU A 52 -1.13 -9.03 -6.94
CA LEU A 52 -0.66 -9.92 -8.01
C LEU A 52 -1.67 -9.97 -9.16
N PHE A 53 -2.97 -9.90 -8.86
CA PHE A 53 -4.02 -9.84 -9.87
C PHE A 53 -4.05 -8.46 -10.55
N ARG A 54 -3.85 -8.41 -11.87
CA ARG A 54 -3.87 -7.16 -12.65
C ARG A 54 -5.18 -6.36 -12.49
N ARG A 55 -6.30 -7.05 -12.26
CA ARG A 55 -7.61 -6.41 -12.04
C ARG A 55 -7.69 -5.71 -10.67
N ALA A 56 -7.04 -6.23 -9.63
CA ALA A 56 -6.98 -5.60 -8.31
C ALA A 56 -6.39 -4.19 -8.40
N ARG A 57 -5.26 -4.04 -9.11
CA ARG A 57 -4.62 -2.74 -9.36
C ARG A 57 -5.57 -1.71 -9.98
N ARG A 58 -6.45 -2.15 -10.88
CA ARG A 58 -7.45 -1.29 -11.52
C ARG A 58 -8.58 -0.92 -10.56
N VAL A 59 -9.05 -1.88 -9.76
CA VAL A 59 -10.11 -1.66 -8.75
C VAL A 59 -9.65 -0.60 -7.75
N ILE A 60 -8.46 -0.78 -7.16
CA ILE A 60 -7.90 0.18 -6.18
C ILE A 60 -7.89 1.60 -6.75
N ARG A 61 -7.39 1.79 -7.98
CA ARG A 61 -7.40 3.11 -8.60
C ARG A 61 -8.81 3.65 -8.86
N ARG A 62 -9.71 2.83 -9.41
CA ARG A 62 -11.07 3.27 -9.79
C ARG A 62 -11.91 3.71 -8.61
N PHE A 63 -11.71 3.10 -7.45
CA PHE A 63 -12.47 3.39 -6.24
C PHE A 63 -11.71 4.29 -5.25
N GLY A 64 -10.71 5.06 -5.74
CA GLY A 64 -10.01 6.06 -4.92
C GLY A 64 -9.09 5.47 -3.84
N GLY A 65 -8.73 4.18 -3.92
CA GLY A 65 -7.84 3.56 -2.94
C GLY A 65 -6.42 4.16 -2.94
N ILE A 66 -5.94 4.66 -4.09
CA ILE A 66 -4.62 5.35 -4.16
C ILE A 66 -4.60 6.60 -3.29
N SER A 67 -5.61 7.46 -3.37
CA SER A 67 -5.65 8.70 -2.59
C SER A 67 -5.76 8.41 -1.09
N LYS A 68 -6.50 7.37 -0.70
CA LYS A 68 -6.59 6.93 0.69
C LYS A 68 -5.25 6.45 1.24
N LEU A 69 -4.52 5.62 0.48
CA LEU A 69 -3.18 5.15 0.86
C LEU A 69 -2.18 6.31 0.97
N ILE A 70 -2.30 7.34 0.11
CA ILE A 70 -1.44 8.53 0.18
C ILE A 70 -1.77 9.38 1.41
N SER A 71 -3.05 9.54 1.75
CA SER A 71 -3.46 10.24 2.98
C SER A 71 -2.90 9.57 4.22
N LEU A 72 -3.09 8.25 4.33
CA LEU A 72 -2.55 7.46 5.43
C LEU A 72 -1.03 7.58 5.52
N LEU A 73 -0.32 7.63 4.39
CA LEU A 73 1.13 7.80 4.36
C LEU A 73 1.57 9.18 4.91
N ASP A 74 0.85 10.26 4.59
CA ASP A 74 1.17 11.60 5.09
C ASP A 74 0.91 11.70 6.60
N GLU A 75 -0.18 11.08 7.09
CA GLU A 75 -0.50 10.96 8.52
C GLU A 75 0.58 10.18 9.29
N LEU A 76 0.96 8.99 8.80
CA LEU A 76 1.98 8.17 9.45
C LEU A 76 3.36 8.83 9.47
N ASN A 77 3.65 9.69 8.49
CA ASN A 77 4.91 10.43 8.40
C ASN A 77 5.09 11.47 9.52
N GLU A 78 4.04 11.85 10.25
CA GLU A 78 4.18 12.72 11.44
C GLU A 78 5.02 12.05 12.54
N ASN A 79 4.85 10.73 12.73
CA ASN A 79 5.62 9.91 13.67
C ASN A 79 6.44 8.85 12.92
N LEU A 80 7.27 9.31 11.98
CA LEU A 80 8.03 8.47 11.05
C LEU A 80 8.82 7.34 11.71
N ILE A 81 9.47 7.60 12.85
CA ILE A 81 10.33 6.62 13.53
C ILE A 81 9.49 5.45 14.06
N GLU A 82 8.37 5.75 14.72
CA GLU A 82 7.45 4.74 15.27
C GLU A 82 6.76 3.96 14.15
N ASN A 83 6.42 4.64 13.05
CA ASN A 83 5.67 4.07 11.94
C ASN A 83 6.56 3.50 10.81
N ASN A 84 7.88 3.48 10.96
CA ASN A 84 8.81 3.15 9.86
C ASN A 84 8.48 1.80 9.21
N GLN A 85 8.19 0.78 10.01
CA GLN A 85 7.84 -0.55 9.51
C GLN A 85 6.53 -0.54 8.70
N ILE A 86 5.49 0.12 9.21
CA ILE A 86 4.19 0.25 8.53
C ILE A 86 4.34 1.02 7.22
N ILE A 87 5.07 2.13 7.25
CA ILE A 87 5.38 2.94 6.06
C ILE A 87 6.10 2.08 5.02
N SER A 88 7.06 1.25 5.44
CA SER A 88 7.74 0.32 4.54
C SER A 88 6.78 -0.65 3.86
N TYR A 89 5.82 -1.23 4.59
CA TYR A 89 4.79 -2.09 4.00
C TYR A 89 3.88 -1.36 3.01
N ILE A 90 3.46 -0.13 3.32
CA ILE A 90 2.66 0.69 2.40
C ILE A 90 3.45 0.97 1.10
N PHE A 91 4.76 1.22 1.20
CA PHE A 91 5.59 1.36 0.00
C PHE A 91 5.72 0.07 -0.80
N GLN A 92 5.76 -1.11 -0.18
CA GLN A 92 5.68 -2.38 -0.90
C GLN A 92 4.34 -2.53 -1.66
N VAL A 93 3.23 -2.09 -1.06
CA VAL A 93 1.92 -2.04 -1.74
C VAL A 93 2.01 -1.12 -2.94
N PHE A 94 2.61 0.07 -2.81
CA PHE A 94 2.82 1.00 -3.93
C PHE A 94 3.71 0.43 -5.04
N LEU A 95 4.78 -0.30 -4.71
CA LEU A 95 5.63 -0.98 -5.71
C LEU A 95 4.82 -1.91 -6.62
N LEU A 96 3.93 -2.73 -6.04
CA LEU A 96 3.08 -3.61 -6.82
C LEU A 96 1.97 -2.85 -7.54
N LEU A 97 1.35 -1.86 -6.88
CA LEU A 97 0.27 -1.05 -7.44
C LEU A 97 0.73 -0.27 -8.67
N CYS A 98 1.97 0.22 -8.67
CA CYS A 98 2.59 0.99 -9.75
C CYS A 98 3.23 0.16 -10.86
N LYS A 99 3.13 -1.18 -10.83
CA LYS A 99 3.32 -2.01 -12.05
C LYS A 99 2.33 -1.64 -13.19
N SER A 100 1.34 -0.81 -12.90
CA SER A 100 0.47 -0.15 -13.87
C SER A 100 0.88 1.31 -13.99
N GLU A 101 1.36 1.74 -15.16
CA GLU A 101 1.67 3.16 -15.47
C GLU A 101 0.50 4.10 -15.15
N LYS A 102 -0.69 3.60 -15.44
CA LYS A 102 -1.97 4.24 -15.18
C LYS A 102 -2.25 4.50 -13.69
N ASN A 103 -1.62 3.74 -12.79
CA ASN A 103 -1.66 3.93 -11.34
C ASN A 103 -0.52 4.83 -10.89
N LYS A 104 0.68 4.64 -11.44
CA LYS A 104 1.86 5.50 -11.23
C LYS A 104 1.53 6.98 -11.47
N TYR A 105 0.90 7.29 -12.61
CA TYR A 105 0.42 8.65 -12.93
C TYR A 105 -0.54 9.21 -11.85
N VAL A 106 -1.43 8.38 -11.33
CA VAL A 106 -2.38 8.80 -10.30
C VAL A 106 -1.67 9.07 -8.98
N CYS A 107 -0.70 8.25 -8.59
CA CYS A 107 0.10 8.51 -7.38
C CYS A 107 0.82 9.86 -7.48
N ILE A 108 1.42 10.18 -8.64
CA ILE A 108 2.10 11.45 -8.89
C ILE A 108 1.10 12.61 -8.84
N ARG A 109 -0.05 12.47 -9.47
CA ARG A 109 -1.12 13.48 -9.46
C ARG A 109 -1.61 13.80 -8.05
N TYR A 110 -1.63 12.81 -7.16
CA TYR A 110 -1.97 12.99 -5.75
C TYR A 110 -0.79 13.44 -4.87
N GLY A 111 0.35 13.79 -5.47
CA GLY A 111 1.45 14.44 -4.75
C GLY A 111 2.36 13.51 -3.96
N ILE A 112 2.38 12.20 -4.27
CA ILE A 112 3.21 11.22 -3.54
C ILE A 112 4.70 11.61 -3.50
N GLY A 113 5.19 12.35 -4.52
CA GLY A 113 6.57 12.80 -4.59
C GLY A 113 6.96 13.73 -3.44
N LYS A 114 6.06 14.63 -3.01
CA LYS A 114 6.33 15.55 -1.89
C LYS A 114 6.49 14.79 -0.59
N ILE A 115 5.61 13.82 -0.34
CA ILE A 115 5.64 12.97 0.86
C ILE A 115 6.92 12.14 0.88
N LEU A 116 7.26 11.53 -0.25
CA LEU A 116 8.43 10.68 -0.37
C LEU A 116 9.75 11.44 -0.16
N ILE A 117 9.86 12.69 -0.64
CA ILE A 117 11.02 13.55 -0.34
C ILE A 117 11.12 13.81 1.17
N LYS A 118 10.02 14.18 1.84
CA LYS A 118 10.01 14.39 3.30
C LYS A 118 10.47 13.14 4.05
N ILE A 119 9.94 11.97 3.67
CA ILE A 119 10.29 10.69 4.28
C ILE A 119 11.78 10.40 4.10
N ILE A 120 12.30 10.48 2.87
CA ILE A 120 13.72 10.18 2.58
C ILE A 120 14.66 11.12 3.35
N LEU A 121 14.33 12.41 3.45
CA LEU A 121 15.16 13.37 4.19
C LEU A 121 15.18 13.12 5.70
N ASN A 122 14.14 12.51 6.25
CA ASN A 122 13.98 12.30 7.69
C ASN A 122 14.31 10.88 8.15
N ILE A 123 14.55 9.94 7.23
CA ILE A 123 15.02 8.59 7.60
C ILE A 123 16.52 8.65 7.91
N SER A 124 16.90 8.28 9.15
CA SER A 124 18.27 7.95 9.50
C SER A 124 18.77 6.79 8.64
N ASN A 125 20.06 6.76 8.28
CA ASN A 125 20.80 5.85 7.35
C ASN A 125 20.29 4.41 7.05
N ASP A 126 19.40 3.83 7.85
CA ASP A 126 18.58 2.64 7.55
C ASP A 126 17.37 2.99 6.64
N VAL A 127 17.65 3.45 5.42
CA VAL A 127 16.58 3.68 4.44
C VAL A 127 15.99 2.34 4.02
N SER A 128 14.72 2.08 4.35
CA SER A 128 14.09 0.82 3.97
C SER A 128 14.05 0.68 2.44
N THR A 129 14.58 -0.44 1.94
CA THR A 129 14.71 -0.76 0.51
C THR A 129 13.44 -0.49 -0.32
N PRO A 130 12.21 -0.71 0.20
CA PRO A 130 10.99 -0.42 -0.55
C PRO A 130 10.81 1.06 -0.92
N ILE A 131 11.24 1.99 -0.05
CA ILE A 131 11.06 3.43 -0.26
C ILE A 131 11.93 3.92 -1.41
N ILE A 132 13.22 3.56 -1.39
CA ILE A 132 14.17 3.90 -2.47
C ILE A 132 13.74 3.23 -3.78
N SER A 133 13.35 1.95 -3.71
CA SER A 133 12.88 1.22 -4.90
C SER A 133 11.67 1.91 -5.52
N PHE A 134 10.75 2.39 -4.70
CA PHE A 134 9.56 3.09 -5.19
C PHE A 134 9.91 4.45 -5.77
N PHE A 135 10.85 5.19 -5.15
CA PHE A 135 11.37 6.43 -5.71
C PHE A 135 11.99 6.24 -7.09
N ALA A 136 12.82 5.21 -7.24
CA ALA A 136 13.43 4.88 -8.53
C ALA A 136 12.37 4.57 -9.61
N ILE A 137 11.33 3.80 -9.27
CA ILE A 137 10.21 3.55 -10.19
C ILE A 137 9.52 4.86 -10.58
N LEU A 138 9.29 5.77 -9.65
CA LEU A 138 8.67 7.07 -9.96
C LEU A 138 9.52 7.93 -10.91
N LEU A 139 10.85 7.84 -10.86
CA LEU A 139 11.76 8.61 -11.72
C LEU A 139 11.90 8.04 -13.14
N GLN A 140 11.59 6.76 -13.36
CA GLN A 140 11.64 6.10 -14.68
C GLN A 140 10.44 6.47 -15.57
N ILE A 141 10.06 7.73 -15.65
CA ILE A 141 9.02 8.24 -16.58
C ILE A 141 9.72 8.82 -17.80
#